data_AF-I9F503-F1
#
_entry.id   AF-I9F503-F1
#
_cell.length_a   1.000
_cell.length_b   1.000
_cell.length_c   1.000
_cell.angle_alpha   90.00
_cell.angle_beta   90.00
_cell.angle_gamma   90.00
#
_symmetry.space_group_name_H-M   'P 1'
#
loop_
_entity.id
_entity.type
_entity.pdbx_description
1 polymer ?
#
loop_
_entity_poly.entity_id
_entity_poly.type
_entity_poly.pdbx_seq_one_letter_code
_entity_poly.pdbx_strand_id
1 'polypeptide(L)' 'MRKINQIVVHCSATRCDRPYTEADLTADHLQRGFSEAGIIIMYV' A
#
# COMPACT_ATOMS: atom_id res chain seq x y z
N MET A 1 17.53 7.38 -13.79
CA MET A 1 16.98 6.91 -12.49
C MET A 1 17.31 7.97 -11.45
N ARG A 2 16.31 8.51 -10.74
CA ARG A 2 16.51 9.57 -9.74
C ARG A 2 17.11 8.96 -8.46
N LYS A 3 18.02 9.67 -7.79
CA LYS A 3 18.57 9.26 -6.48
C LYS A 3 17.43 9.17 -5.45
N ILE A 4 17.27 8.00 -4.83
CA ILE A 4 16.36 7.78 -3.69
C ILE A 4 17.18 7.92 -2.41
N ASN A 5 16.78 8.83 -1.53
CA ASN A 5 17.50 9.11 -0.28
C ASN A 5 16.87 8.43 0.94
N GLN A 6 15.63 7.94 0.83
CA GLN A 6 14.86 7.40 1.95
C GLN A 6 13.91 6.30 1.47
N ILE A 7 13.66 5.34 2.35
CA ILE A 7 12.61 4.34 2.23
C ILE A 7 11.71 4.52 3.46
N VAL A 8 10.40 4.62 3.23
CA VAL A 8 9.41 4.75 4.30
C VAL A 8 8.61 3.47 4.38
N VAL A 9 8.55 2.87 5.57
CA VAL A 9 7.76 1.66 5.84
C VAL A 9 6.45 2.08 6.50
N HIS A 10 5.33 1.59 5.97
CA HIS A 10 3.99 1.86 6.47
C HIS A 10 3.26 0.55 6.81
N CYS A 11 2.22 0.66 7.63
CA CYS A 11 1.25 -0.41 7.84
C CYS A 11 -0.08 -0.07 7.15
N SER A 12 -0.89 -1.08 6.85
CA SER A 12 -2.25 -0.93 6.31
C SER A 12 -3.26 -0.42 7.34
N ALA A 13 -2.91 -0.43 8.63
CA ALA A 13 -3.81 -0.12 9.76
C ALA A 13 -5.11 -0.95 9.76
N THR A 14 -5.02 -2.21 9.30
CA THR A 14 -6.15 -3.14 9.24
C THR A 14 -6.25 -4.00 10.50
N ARG A 15 -7.44 -4.57 10.74
CA ARG A 15 -7.67 -5.45 11.89
C ARG A 15 -6.99 -6.80 11.66
N CYS A 16 -6.42 -7.38 12.73
CA CYS A 16 -5.72 -8.68 12.65
C CYS A 16 -6.66 -9.89 12.47
N ASP A 17 -7.95 -9.74 12.80
CA ASP A 17 -8.97 -10.79 12.70
C ASP A 17 -9.63 -10.86 11.32
N ARG A 18 -9.23 -9.99 10.39
CA ARG A 18 -9.79 -9.92 9.04
C ARG A 18 -8.67 -10.06 8.00
N PRO A 19 -8.80 -10.98 7.02
CA PRO A 19 -7.85 -11.03 5.92
C PRO A 19 -7.89 -9.71 5.14
N TYR A 20 -6.72 -9.21 4.78
CA TYR A 20 -6.55 -8.01 3.98
C TYR A 20 -5.43 -8.26 2.96
N THR A 21 -5.74 -8.06 1.70
CA THR A 21 -4.87 -8.37 0.57
C THR A 21 -4.39 -7.11 -0.13
N GLU A 22 -3.41 -7.25 -1.01
CA GLU A 22 -2.94 -6.15 -1.85
C GLU A 22 -3.99 -5.66 -2.85
N ALA A 23 -4.89 -6.56 -3.27
CA ALA A 23 -6.03 -6.20 -4.11
C ALA A 23 -7.00 -5.29 -3.36
N ASP A 24 -7.23 -5.57 -2.07
CA ASP A 24 -8.04 -4.71 -1.20
C ASP A 24 -7.40 -3.32 -1.05
N LEU A 25 -6.07 -3.27 -0.80
CA LEU A 25 -5.34 -1.99 -0.71
C LEU A 25 -5.40 -1.19 -2.01
N THR A 26 -5.31 -1.87 -3.15
CA THR A 26 -5.42 -1.22 -4.46
C THR A 26 -6.83 -0.65 -4.66
N ALA A 27 -7.86 -1.43 -4.34
CA ALA A 27 -9.25 -0.97 -4.43
C ALA A 27 -9.51 0.25 -3.54
N ASP A 28 -9.02 0.24 -2.30
CA ASP A 28 -9.14 1.36 -1.36
C ASP A 28 -8.46 2.63 -1.89
N HIS A 29 -7.27 2.51 -2.50
CA HIS A 29 -6.58 3.66 -3.10
C HIS A 29 -7.28 4.17 -4.36
N LEU A 30 -7.77 3.28 -5.23
CA LEU A 30 -8.56 3.68 -6.40
C LEU A 30 -9.85 4.42 -5.99
N GLN A 31 -10.55 3.95 -4.95
CA GLN A 31 -11.72 4.62 -4.41
C GLN A 31 -11.42 6.04 -3.89
N ARG A 32 -10.18 6.27 -3.43
CA ARG A 32 -9.69 7.58 -2.97
C ARG A 32 -9.21 8.49 -4.11
N GLY A 33 -9.31 8.04 -5.37
CA GLY A 33 -8.94 8.80 -6.56
C GLY A 33 -7.47 8.67 -6.98
N PHE A 34 -6.73 7.72 -6.41
CA PHE A 34 -5.40 7.38 -6.92
C PHE A 34 -5.52 6.54 -8.20
N SER A 35 -4.48 6.53 -9.02
CA SER A 35 -4.43 5.71 -10.24
C SER A 35 -3.99 4.26 -9.96
N GLU A 36 -3.33 4.02 -8.83
CA GLU A 36 -2.80 2.73 -8.39
C GLU A 36 -2.59 2.73 -6.87
N ALA A 37 -2.07 1.61 -6.32
CA ALA A 37 -1.69 1.58 -4.92
C ALA A 37 -0.57 2.61 -4.64
N GLY A 38 -0.80 3.51 -3.68
CA GLY A 38 0.14 4.58 -3.34
C GLY A 38 1.44 4.13 -2.63
N ILE A 39 1.65 2.82 -2.50
CA ILE A 39 2.83 2.22 -1.87
C ILE A 39 3.32 1.05 -2.72
N ILE A 40 4.64 0.86 -2.75
CA ILE A 40 5.25 -0.33 -3.32
C ILE A 40 5.05 -1.45 -2.30
N ILE A 41 4.23 -2.45 -2.63
CA ILE A 41 4.09 -3.61 -1.75
C ILE A 41 5.38 -4.40 -1.78
N MET A 42 5.96 -4.63 -0.60
CA MET A 42 6.99 -5.62 -0.40
C MET A 42 6.43 -6.73 0.47
N TYR A 43 6.44 -7.96 -0.06
CA TYR A 43 6.23 -9.15 0.76
C TYR A 43 7.46 -9.32 1.65
N VAL A 44 7.23 -9.36 2.97
CA VAL A 44 8.25 -9.71 3.96
C VAL A 44 8.17 -11.19 4.24
#